data_AF-A0A2G7GAI5-F1
#
_entry.id   AF-A0A2G7GAI5-F1
#
_cell.length_a   1.000
_cell.length_b   1.000
_cell.length_c   1.000
_cell.angle_alpha   90.00
_cell.angle_beta   90.00
_cell.angle_gamma   90.00
#
_symmetry.space_group_name_H-M   'P 1'
#
loop_
_entity.id
_entity.type
_entity.pdbx_description
1 polymer ?
#
loop_
_entity_poly.entity_id
_entity_poly.type
_entity_poly.pdbx_seq_one_letter_code
_entity_poly.pdbx_strand_id
1 'polypeptide(L)'
;MGAGLLRVNKMREKWRVKLSRALEKKEKSTTIMGRLKDWSEKYVMFILPFVAVLREGLEAIVYVGGVGLGLPASSFPLSVFCGLLAGVAVGYVMYRGGSSTSLQYFLIISTCFLYLIAAGLFSRAVWYLENNTWNHVIGGDASETGSGPGSYDIRQSVWHVSCCNPELGGGGGWGIFNALFGWTNSATYGSALSYNLYWVVIITSYVCMSYNEKHGYIPVLTPIARKLKLGRFKKGSEDEHVSEIVEERKEVNHLAPQIVTRTMSEA
;
A
#
# COMPACT_ATOMS: atom_id res chain seq x y z
N MET A 1 -0.77 -6.60 3.10
CA MET A 1 -1.60 -5.91 2.09
C MET A 1 -0.97 -5.93 0.69
N GLY A 2 0.35 -5.71 0.52
CA GLY A 2 1.01 -5.70 -0.79
C GLY A 2 0.83 -6.94 -1.68
N ALA A 3 0.88 -8.16 -1.13
CA ALA A 3 0.62 -9.38 -1.89
C ALA A 3 -0.79 -9.45 -2.52
N GLY A 4 -1.80 -8.80 -1.91
CA GLY A 4 -3.15 -8.71 -2.46
C GLY A 4 -3.28 -7.71 -3.61
N LEU A 5 -2.52 -6.61 -3.55
CA LEU A 5 -2.49 -5.58 -4.58
C LEU A 5 -1.89 -6.08 -5.89
N LEU A 6 -0.87 -6.95 -5.83
CA LEU A 6 -0.29 -7.59 -7.02
C LEU A 6 -1.28 -8.55 -7.74
N ARG A 7 -2.26 -9.08 -7.01
CA ARG A 7 -3.32 -9.93 -7.57
C ARG A 7 -4.57 -9.15 -7.99
N VAL A 8 -4.56 -7.82 -7.92
CA VAL A 8 -5.77 -7.01 -8.14
C VAL A 8 -6.33 -7.16 -9.55
N ASN A 9 -5.49 -7.47 -10.56
CA ASN A 9 -5.96 -7.59 -11.95
C ASN A 9 -6.91 -8.79 -12.12
N LYS A 10 -6.59 -9.94 -11.50
CA LYS A 10 -7.47 -11.13 -11.47
C LYS A 10 -8.75 -10.87 -10.65
N MET A 11 -8.62 -10.10 -9.57
CA MET A 11 -9.77 -9.71 -8.74
C MET A 11 -10.71 -8.78 -9.52
N ARG A 12 -10.19 -7.76 -10.20
CA ARG A 12 -10.98 -6.78 -10.96
C ARG A 12 -11.89 -7.44 -11.98
N GLU A 13 -11.39 -8.43 -12.72
CA GLU A 13 -12.21 -9.19 -13.69
C GLU A 13 -13.35 -9.96 -13.00
N LYS A 14 -13.05 -10.72 -11.92
CA LYS A 14 -14.08 -11.45 -11.15
C LYS A 14 -15.10 -10.49 -10.52
N TRP A 15 -14.66 -9.36 -9.99
CA TRP A 15 -15.52 -8.33 -9.41
C TRP A 15 -16.40 -7.66 -10.47
N ARG A 16 -15.86 -7.37 -11.65
CA ARG A 16 -16.64 -6.81 -12.77
C ARG A 16 -17.76 -7.74 -13.20
N VAL A 17 -17.49 -9.04 -13.29
CA VAL A 17 -18.49 -10.07 -13.63
C VAL A 17 -19.54 -10.22 -12.53
N LYS A 18 -19.14 -10.16 -11.26
CA LYS A 18 -20.09 -10.19 -10.12
C LYS A 18 -20.98 -8.95 -10.10
N LEU A 19 -20.42 -7.76 -10.39
CA LEU A 19 -21.15 -6.50 -10.51
C LEU A 19 -22.14 -6.51 -11.68
N SER A 20 -21.72 -6.97 -12.87
CA SER A 20 -22.63 -7.04 -14.03
C SER A 20 -23.77 -8.02 -13.80
N ARG A 21 -23.51 -9.18 -13.18
CA ARG A 21 -24.56 -10.15 -12.81
C ARG A 21 -25.49 -9.60 -11.72
N ALA A 22 -24.98 -8.85 -10.75
CA ALA A 22 -25.81 -8.23 -9.71
C ALA A 22 -26.74 -7.14 -10.29
N LEU A 23 -26.26 -6.41 -11.31
CA LEU A 23 -27.03 -5.39 -12.02
C LEU A 23 -28.09 -5.98 -12.97
N GLU A 24 -27.82 -7.11 -13.63
CA GLU A 24 -28.78 -7.76 -14.55
C GLU A 24 -29.96 -8.44 -13.84
N LYS A 25 -29.79 -8.86 -12.57
CA LYS A 25 -30.69 -9.85 -11.94
C LYS A 25 -31.86 -9.26 -11.12
N LYS A 26 -32.28 -8.00 -11.30
CA LYS A 26 -33.12 -7.35 -10.27
C LYS A 26 -34.37 -6.62 -10.79
N GLU A 27 -35.52 -7.15 -10.36
CA GLU A 27 -36.85 -6.57 -10.52
C GLU A 27 -37.05 -5.32 -9.63
N LYS A 28 -37.81 -4.35 -10.15
CA LYS A 28 -38.13 -3.08 -9.50
C LYS A 28 -38.95 -3.31 -8.22
N SER A 29 -38.36 -3.04 -7.05
CA SER A 29 -39.08 -3.04 -5.77
C SER A 29 -39.75 -1.68 -5.52
N THR A 30 -41.03 -1.67 -5.19
CA THR A 30 -41.88 -0.49 -5.00
C THR A 30 -41.76 0.19 -3.62
N THR A 31 -40.90 -0.30 -2.73
CA THR A 31 -40.73 0.22 -1.35
C THR A 31 -39.75 1.42 -1.30
N ILE A 32 -39.92 2.34 -0.33
CA ILE A 32 -39.00 3.50 -0.10
C ILE A 32 -37.55 3.03 0.08
N MET A 33 -37.34 1.89 0.75
CA MET A 33 -36.03 1.25 0.90
C MET A 33 -35.50 0.69 -0.42
N GLY A 34 -36.39 0.29 -1.35
CA GLY A 34 -36.07 -0.07 -2.72
C GLY A 34 -35.60 1.14 -3.54
N ARG A 35 -36.23 2.31 -3.40
CA ARG A 35 -35.78 3.56 -4.05
C ARG A 35 -34.42 4.04 -3.55
N LEU A 36 -34.15 3.94 -2.24
CA LEU A 36 -32.83 4.28 -1.69
C LEU A 36 -31.77 3.27 -2.18
N LYS A 37 -32.13 1.99 -2.26
CA LYS A 37 -31.28 0.93 -2.81
C LYS A 37 -30.95 1.19 -4.28
N ASP A 38 -31.95 1.49 -5.10
CA ASP A 38 -31.78 1.78 -6.53
C ASP A 38 -30.97 3.07 -6.76
N TRP A 39 -31.13 4.08 -5.91
CA TRP A 39 -30.30 5.29 -5.92
C TRP A 39 -28.85 4.97 -5.55
N SER A 40 -28.63 4.26 -4.44
CA SER A 40 -27.28 3.84 -4.03
C SER A 40 -26.61 2.94 -5.09
N GLU A 41 -27.37 2.11 -5.78
CA GLU A 41 -26.89 1.21 -6.85
C GLU A 41 -26.52 2.01 -8.11
N LYS A 42 -27.32 3.02 -8.48
CA LYS A 42 -27.02 3.93 -9.59
C LYS A 42 -25.77 4.79 -9.34
N TYR A 43 -25.55 5.21 -8.10
CA TYR A 43 -24.43 6.08 -7.71
C TYR A 43 -23.27 5.33 -7.04
N VAL A 44 -23.30 4.00 -6.95
CA VAL A 44 -22.29 3.20 -6.23
C VAL A 44 -20.89 3.40 -6.80
N MET A 45 -20.78 3.57 -8.13
CA MET A 45 -19.51 3.82 -8.82
C MET A 45 -18.89 5.18 -8.46
N PHE A 46 -19.69 6.13 -7.96
CA PHE A 46 -19.24 7.44 -7.50
C PHE A 46 -19.08 7.50 -5.97
N ILE A 47 -20.03 6.93 -5.23
CA ILE A 47 -20.06 6.95 -3.75
C ILE A 47 -18.87 6.19 -3.16
N LEU A 48 -18.47 5.06 -3.76
CA LEU A 48 -17.36 4.24 -3.25
C LEU A 48 -16.02 5.00 -3.26
N PRO A 49 -15.56 5.58 -4.40
CA PRO A 49 -14.40 6.46 -4.41
C PRO A 49 -14.57 7.70 -3.53
N PHE A 50 -15.76 8.30 -3.50
CA PHE A 50 -16.03 9.52 -2.73
C PHE A 50 -15.83 9.32 -1.22
N VAL A 51 -16.45 8.28 -0.65
CA VAL A 51 -16.32 7.97 0.79
C VAL A 51 -14.87 7.59 1.13
N ALA A 52 -14.18 6.87 0.25
CA ALA A 52 -12.77 6.54 0.46
C ALA A 52 -11.90 7.81 0.49
N VAL A 53 -12.05 8.71 -0.47
CA VAL A 53 -11.30 9.99 -0.50
C VAL A 53 -11.65 10.86 0.71
N LEU A 54 -12.91 10.91 1.12
CA LEU A 54 -13.33 11.67 2.29
C LEU A 54 -12.70 11.11 3.57
N ARG A 55 -12.68 9.79 3.77
CA ARG A 55 -12.07 9.16 4.95
C ARG A 55 -10.57 9.42 5.01
N GLU A 56 -9.85 9.02 3.96
CA GLU A 56 -8.40 9.17 3.91
C GLU A 56 -7.99 10.65 3.96
N GLY A 57 -8.79 11.53 3.34
CA GLY A 57 -8.60 12.97 3.39
C GLY A 57 -8.82 13.57 4.78
N LEU A 58 -9.83 13.14 5.52
CA LEU A 58 -10.06 13.58 6.91
C LEU A 58 -8.93 13.12 7.84
N GLU A 59 -8.48 11.87 7.72
CA GLU A 59 -7.33 11.35 8.48
C GLU A 59 -6.07 12.19 8.21
N ALA A 60 -5.80 12.55 6.94
CA ALA A 60 -4.68 13.40 6.56
C ALA A 60 -4.76 14.83 7.10
N ILE A 61 -5.95 15.46 7.08
CA ILE A 61 -6.14 16.82 7.62
C ILE A 61 -5.93 16.83 9.13
N VAL A 62 -6.47 15.83 9.84
CA VAL A 62 -6.28 15.71 11.30
C VAL A 62 -4.80 15.47 11.62
N TYR A 63 -4.12 14.63 10.84
CA TYR A 63 -2.69 14.37 11.01
C TYR A 63 -1.85 15.64 10.81
N VAL A 64 -2.05 16.37 9.70
CA VAL A 64 -1.34 17.62 9.40
C VAL A 64 -1.64 18.70 10.45
N GLY A 65 -2.90 18.80 10.89
CA GLY A 65 -3.30 19.71 11.96
C GLY A 65 -2.64 19.37 13.30
N GLY A 66 -2.48 18.09 13.62
CA GLY A 66 -1.83 17.63 14.85
C GLY A 66 -0.32 17.89 14.87
N VAL A 67 0.38 17.67 13.76
CA VAL A 67 1.83 17.92 13.66
C VAL A 67 2.18 19.40 13.44
N GLY A 68 1.21 20.21 12.99
CA GLY A 68 1.41 21.62 12.64
C GLY A 68 1.52 22.59 13.82
N LEU A 69 1.17 22.18 15.04
CA LEU A 69 1.18 23.07 16.22
C LEU A 69 2.59 23.42 16.74
N GLY A 70 3.64 22.73 16.25
CA GLY A 70 5.02 22.88 16.73
C GLY A 70 6.00 23.56 15.79
N LEU A 71 5.58 24.01 14.59
CA LEU A 71 6.49 24.49 13.53
C LEU A 71 6.16 25.92 13.07
N PRO A 72 7.15 26.69 12.55
CA PRO A 72 6.93 28.05 12.07
C PRO A 72 5.93 28.12 10.91
N ALA A 73 4.96 29.04 11.00
CA ALA A 73 3.86 29.21 10.03
C ALA A 73 4.31 29.45 8.58
N SER A 74 5.54 29.92 8.37
CA SER A 74 6.11 30.20 7.04
C SER A 74 6.54 28.95 6.26
N SER A 75 6.71 27.80 6.92
CA SER A 75 7.21 26.56 6.29
C SER A 75 6.10 25.69 5.67
N PHE A 76 4.86 25.85 6.13
CA PHE A 76 3.72 25.06 5.66
C PHE A 76 3.34 25.32 4.19
N PRO A 77 3.26 26.57 3.70
CA PRO A 77 2.76 26.84 2.34
C PRO A 77 3.64 26.21 1.24
N LEU A 78 4.96 26.18 1.45
CA LEU A 78 5.90 25.59 0.49
C LEU A 78 5.69 24.07 0.39
N SER A 79 5.55 23.39 1.53
CA SER A 79 5.31 21.94 1.56
C SER A 79 3.98 21.55 0.90
N VAL A 80 2.92 22.34 1.11
CA VAL A 80 1.61 22.13 0.50
C VAL A 80 1.68 22.30 -1.02
N PHE A 81 2.35 23.34 -1.50
CA PHE A 81 2.51 23.58 -2.94
C PHE A 81 3.32 22.47 -3.62
N CYS A 82 4.45 22.08 -3.03
CA CYS A 82 5.25 20.96 -3.54
C CYS A 82 4.46 19.64 -3.55
N GLY A 83 3.71 19.35 -2.49
CA GLY A 83 2.87 18.16 -2.40
C GLY A 83 1.74 18.15 -3.44
N LEU A 84 1.07 19.28 -3.64
CA LEU A 84 0.01 19.42 -4.65
C LEU A 84 0.57 19.27 -6.07
N LEU A 85 1.71 19.91 -6.36
CA LEU A 85 2.37 19.81 -7.66
C LEU A 85 2.82 18.36 -7.96
N ALA A 86 3.41 17.68 -6.97
CA ALA A 86 3.77 16.27 -7.09
C ALA A 86 2.53 15.37 -7.29
N GLY A 87 1.45 15.61 -6.55
CA GLY A 87 0.19 14.88 -6.68
C GLY A 87 -0.45 15.04 -8.06
N VAL A 88 -0.50 16.27 -8.58
CA VAL A 88 -1.00 16.56 -9.94
C VAL A 88 -0.13 15.88 -10.99
N ALA A 89 1.20 15.91 -10.84
CA ALA A 89 2.11 15.25 -11.77
C ALA A 89 1.89 13.73 -11.81
N VAL A 90 1.81 13.07 -10.65
CA VAL A 90 1.53 11.62 -10.56
C VAL A 90 0.15 11.30 -11.10
N GLY A 91 -0.87 12.08 -10.75
CA GLY A 91 -2.24 11.93 -11.25
C GLY A 91 -2.33 12.06 -12.78
N TYR A 92 -1.59 13.01 -13.36
CA TYR A 92 -1.50 13.19 -14.81
C TYR A 92 -0.83 11.98 -15.50
N VAL A 93 0.26 11.48 -14.93
CA VAL A 93 0.94 10.26 -15.43
C VAL A 93 -0.01 9.06 -15.40
N MET A 94 -0.80 8.91 -14.33
CA MET A 94 -1.81 7.83 -14.23
C MET A 94 -2.94 8.01 -15.25
N TYR A 95 -3.45 9.24 -15.42
CA TYR A 95 -4.52 9.53 -16.37
C TYR A 95 -4.10 9.22 -17.81
N ARG A 96 -2.92 9.70 -18.22
CA ARG A 96 -2.38 9.43 -19.55
C ARG A 96 -1.96 7.96 -19.72
N GLY A 97 -1.61 7.30 -18.62
CA GLY A 97 -1.14 5.93 -18.60
C GLY A 97 -2.20 4.88 -18.93
N GLY A 98 -3.51 5.16 -18.86
CA GLY A 98 -4.69 4.26 -18.72
C GLY A 98 -4.82 2.92 -19.50
N SER A 99 -3.83 2.50 -20.29
CA SER A 99 -3.67 1.11 -20.75
C SER A 99 -3.51 0.12 -19.57
N SER A 100 -4.06 -1.09 -19.70
CA SER A 100 -4.05 -2.13 -18.64
C SER A 100 -2.64 -2.42 -18.07
N THR A 101 -1.61 -2.28 -18.91
CA THR A 101 -0.21 -2.54 -18.56
C THR A 101 0.39 -1.47 -17.63
N SER A 102 0.05 -0.19 -17.80
CA SER A 102 0.60 0.88 -16.96
C SER A 102 0.08 0.82 -15.51
N LEU A 103 -1.19 0.39 -15.34
CA LEU A 103 -1.82 0.26 -14.03
C LEU A 103 -1.15 -0.84 -13.20
N GLN A 104 -0.70 -1.92 -13.85
CA GLN A 104 0.06 -2.97 -13.19
C GLN A 104 1.43 -2.46 -12.71
N TYR A 105 2.16 -1.70 -13.54
CA TYR A 105 3.44 -1.10 -13.13
C TYR A 105 3.27 -0.12 -11.98
N PHE A 106 2.22 0.71 -12.01
CA PHE A 106 1.90 1.62 -10.92
C PHE A 106 1.67 0.89 -9.59
N LEU A 107 0.92 -0.21 -9.62
CA LEU A 107 0.66 -1.00 -8.41
C LEU A 107 1.92 -1.71 -7.89
N ILE A 108 2.80 -2.18 -8.78
CA ILE A 108 4.07 -2.77 -8.39
C ILE A 108 4.98 -1.72 -7.73
N ILE A 109 5.14 -0.56 -8.37
CA ILE A 109 5.98 0.53 -7.86
C ILE A 109 5.46 1.05 -6.52
N SER A 110 4.16 1.31 -6.40
CA SER A 110 3.55 1.76 -5.13
C SER A 110 3.66 0.70 -4.03
N THR A 111 3.55 -0.60 -4.36
CA THR A 111 3.75 -1.68 -3.39
C THR A 111 5.22 -1.75 -2.94
N CYS A 112 6.18 -1.59 -3.86
CA CYS A 112 7.60 -1.52 -3.52
C CYS A 112 7.91 -0.32 -2.61
N PHE A 113 7.35 0.84 -2.94
CA PHE A 113 7.47 2.06 -2.15
C PHE A 113 6.88 1.89 -0.73
N LEU A 114 5.70 1.27 -0.61
CA LEU A 114 5.11 0.96 0.70
C LEU A 114 5.98 0.00 1.53
N TYR A 115 6.68 -0.95 0.90
CA TYR A 115 7.63 -1.81 1.61
C TYR A 115 8.88 -1.07 2.08
N LEU A 116 9.38 -0.13 1.29
CA LEU A 116 10.50 0.72 1.71
C LEU A 116 10.13 1.58 2.93
N ILE A 117 8.96 2.22 2.91
CA ILE A 117 8.45 2.99 4.06
C ILE A 117 8.27 2.10 5.28
N ALA A 118 7.65 0.93 5.12
CA ALA A 118 7.43 0.02 6.23
C ALA A 118 8.75 -0.48 6.85
N ALA A 119 9.76 -0.77 6.02
CA ALA A 119 11.11 -1.12 6.49
C ALA A 119 11.76 0.04 7.27
N GLY A 120 11.64 1.26 6.76
CA GLY A 120 12.15 2.47 7.40
C GLY A 120 11.50 2.75 8.76
N LEU A 121 10.16 2.69 8.82
CA LEU A 121 9.40 2.86 10.06
C LEU A 121 9.73 1.78 11.10
N PHE A 122 9.93 0.53 10.67
CA PHE A 122 10.33 -0.55 11.57
C PHE A 122 11.72 -0.32 12.16
N SER A 123 12.70 0.04 11.32
CA SER A 123 14.06 0.39 11.78
C SER A 123 14.06 1.57 12.75
N ARG A 124 13.27 2.61 12.46
CA ARG A 124 13.10 3.76 13.36
C ARG A 124 12.49 3.41 14.71
N ALA A 125 11.49 2.53 14.73
CA ALA A 125 10.89 2.10 15.99
C ALA A 125 11.92 1.44 16.91
N VAL A 126 12.78 0.58 16.35
CA VAL A 126 13.89 -0.05 17.10
C VAL A 126 14.90 1.00 17.56
N TRP A 127 15.27 1.92 16.68
CA TRP A 127 16.19 3.01 17.02
C TRP A 127 15.67 3.88 18.17
N TYR A 128 14.38 4.27 18.17
CA TYR A 128 13.79 5.06 19.24
C TYR A 128 13.75 4.31 20.58
N LEU A 129 13.57 2.98 20.58
CA LEU A 129 13.63 2.17 21.80
C LEU A 129 15.05 2.11 22.38
N GLU A 130 16.06 1.96 21.53
CA GLU A 130 17.46 1.98 21.94
C GLU A 130 17.88 3.38 22.41
N ASN A 131 17.49 4.42 21.70
CA ASN A 131 17.74 5.81 22.08
C ASN A 131 17.07 6.17 23.42
N ASN A 132 15.84 5.71 23.67
CA ASN A 132 15.19 5.90 24.95
C ASN A 132 15.95 5.21 26.10
N THR A 133 16.50 4.02 25.84
CA THR A 133 17.34 3.30 26.82
C THR A 133 18.61 4.08 27.14
N TRP A 134 19.24 4.65 26.11
CA TRP A 134 20.43 5.49 26.24
C TRP A 134 20.14 6.78 27.02
N ASN A 135 18.99 7.43 26.76
CA ASN A 135 18.53 8.60 27.49
C ASN A 135 18.38 8.32 29.00
N HIS A 136 17.92 7.13 29.39
CA HIS A 136 17.83 6.73 30.80
C HIS A 136 19.21 6.57 31.45
N VAL A 137 20.23 6.15 30.70
CA VAL A 137 21.60 5.99 31.20
C VAL A 137 22.29 7.34 31.39
N ILE A 138 22.08 8.27 30.46
CA ILE A 138 22.66 9.63 30.55
C ILE A 138 21.91 10.50 31.58
N GLY A 139 20.64 10.17 31.89
CA GLY A 139 19.81 10.98 32.78
C GLY A 139 19.34 12.29 32.13
N GLY A 140 19.35 12.35 30.79
CA GLY A 140 18.96 13.49 29.97
C GLY A 140 18.64 13.04 28.54
N ASP A 141 18.09 13.93 27.72
CA ASP A 141 17.76 13.58 26.33
C ASP A 141 18.99 13.73 25.43
N ALA A 142 19.46 12.61 24.86
CA ALA A 142 20.59 12.59 23.94
C ALA A 142 20.33 13.45 22.70
N SER A 143 19.07 13.68 22.32
CA SER A 143 18.71 14.55 21.20
C SER A 143 19.09 16.03 21.43
N GLU A 144 19.15 16.48 22.68
CA GLU A 144 19.55 17.86 23.04
C GLU A 144 21.06 18.09 22.97
N THR A 145 21.85 17.02 23.11
CA THR A 145 23.32 17.08 23.00
C THR A 145 23.83 17.16 21.55
N GLY A 146 22.91 17.15 20.59
CA GLY A 146 23.20 17.35 19.18
C GLY A 146 23.86 16.13 18.52
N SER A 147 24.93 16.36 17.75
CA SER A 147 25.69 15.29 17.04
C SER A 147 27.12 15.15 17.56
N GLY A 148 27.39 15.69 18.75
CA GLY A 148 28.71 15.69 19.38
C GLY A 148 28.99 14.42 20.19
N PRO A 149 30.22 14.25 20.70
CA PRO A 149 30.56 13.17 21.62
C PRO A 149 29.63 13.17 22.84
N GLY A 150 29.04 12.02 23.17
CA GLY A 150 28.04 11.88 24.25
C GLY A 150 26.58 11.78 23.76
N SER A 151 26.29 12.16 22.50
CA SER A 151 24.95 12.07 21.91
C SER A 151 24.55 10.66 21.40
N TYR A 152 25.47 9.71 21.41
CA TYR A 152 25.24 8.34 20.95
C TYR A 152 26.09 7.34 21.74
N ASP A 153 25.59 6.11 21.86
CA ASP A 153 26.37 5.01 22.44
C ASP A 153 27.35 4.43 21.40
N ILE A 154 28.64 4.70 21.61
CA ILE A 154 29.75 4.22 20.76
C ILE A 154 29.78 2.68 20.71
N ARG A 155 29.31 1.98 21.74
CA ARG A 155 29.35 0.52 21.83
C ARG A 155 28.32 -0.15 20.93
N GLN A 156 27.19 0.52 20.71
CA GLN A 156 26.09 -0.01 19.91
C GLN A 156 25.93 0.66 18.55
N SER A 157 26.59 1.80 18.31
CA SER A 157 26.59 2.46 17.01
C SER A 157 27.41 1.69 15.97
N VAL A 158 26.81 1.40 14.82
CA VAL A 158 27.48 0.86 13.64
C VAL A 158 28.21 1.98 12.90
N TRP A 159 27.55 3.13 12.75
CA TRP A 159 28.14 4.34 12.20
C TRP A 159 27.59 5.58 12.88
N HIS A 160 28.39 6.64 12.86
CA HIS A 160 28.00 7.97 13.26
C HIS A 160 28.63 8.97 12.28
N VAL A 161 27.86 9.96 11.83
CA VAL A 161 28.33 10.98 10.88
C VAL A 161 27.97 12.36 11.43
N SER A 162 28.90 13.25 11.77
CA SER A 162 28.49 14.50 12.46
C SER A 162 27.67 15.50 11.63
N CYS A 163 27.49 15.26 10.33
CA CYS A 163 26.58 15.98 9.44
C CYS A 163 25.39 15.09 9.06
N CYS A 164 24.24 15.69 8.74
CA CYS A 164 23.02 14.97 8.32
C CYS A 164 22.23 14.33 9.47
N ASN A 165 22.08 15.05 10.58
CA ASN A 165 21.20 14.70 11.67
C ASN A 165 19.74 15.09 11.34
N PRO A 166 18.78 14.14 11.38
CA PRO A 166 17.38 14.44 11.11
C PRO A 166 16.64 15.19 12.24
N GLU A 167 17.19 15.23 13.46
CA GLU A 167 16.56 15.82 14.65
C GLU A 167 17.04 17.26 14.93
N LEU A 168 18.24 17.64 14.47
CA LEU A 168 18.78 18.99 14.68
C LEU A 168 18.30 19.99 13.62
N GLY A 169 17.80 21.15 14.06
CA GLY A 169 17.49 22.29 13.20
C GLY A 169 16.33 22.07 12.21
N GLY A 170 15.40 21.16 12.53
CA GLY A 170 14.28 20.82 11.65
C GLY A 170 14.62 19.82 10.55
N GLY A 171 15.77 19.14 10.63
CA GLY A 171 16.11 17.96 9.84
C GLY A 171 16.33 18.17 8.33
N GLY A 172 16.03 19.35 7.77
CA GLY A 172 16.17 19.65 6.35
C GLY A 172 15.63 18.54 5.43
N GLY A 173 16.30 18.28 4.31
CA GLY A 173 15.96 17.15 3.44
C GLY A 173 16.19 15.78 4.10
N TRP A 174 17.02 15.69 5.13
CA TRP A 174 17.34 14.44 5.84
C TRP A 174 16.19 13.94 6.71
N GLY A 175 15.31 14.83 7.18
CA GLY A 175 14.06 14.46 7.84
C GLY A 175 13.12 13.67 6.92
N ILE A 176 13.12 13.97 5.62
CA ILE A 176 12.34 13.23 4.62
C ILE A 176 12.94 11.82 4.43
N PHE A 177 14.26 11.70 4.35
CA PHE A 177 14.92 10.39 4.27
C PHE A 177 14.75 9.57 5.54
N ASN A 178 14.72 10.21 6.71
CA ASN A 178 14.38 9.57 7.97
C ASN A 178 12.92 9.05 7.94
N ALA A 179 11.96 9.87 7.53
CA ALA A 179 10.56 9.47 7.44
C ALA A 179 10.29 8.35 6.40
N LEU A 180 10.95 8.40 5.24
CA LEU A 180 10.69 7.46 4.14
C LEU A 180 11.52 6.18 4.19
N PHE A 181 12.80 6.28 4.57
CA PHE A 181 13.73 5.16 4.50
C PHE A 181 14.28 4.73 5.86
N GLY A 182 13.97 5.47 6.93
CA GLY A 182 14.51 5.22 8.26
C GLY A 182 15.98 5.63 8.40
N TRP A 183 16.42 6.59 7.58
CA TRP A 183 17.77 7.14 7.67
C TRP A 183 18.02 7.78 9.04
N THR A 184 19.09 7.36 9.71
CA THR A 184 19.58 7.99 10.93
C THR A 184 21.09 8.24 10.84
N ASN A 185 21.49 9.31 11.51
CA ASN A 185 22.86 9.78 11.57
C ASN A 185 23.78 8.88 12.41
N SER A 186 23.19 8.35 13.49
CA SER A 186 23.82 7.44 14.45
C SER A 186 23.06 6.13 14.40
N ALA A 187 23.38 5.25 13.45
CA ALA A 187 22.69 3.97 13.38
C ALA A 187 23.28 2.99 14.38
N THR A 188 22.40 2.26 15.03
CA THR A 188 22.71 1.21 16.00
C THR A 188 22.68 -0.15 15.32
N TYR A 189 23.28 -1.16 15.96
CA TYR A 189 23.20 -2.54 15.46
C TYR A 189 21.74 -2.99 15.34
N GLY A 190 20.88 -2.59 16.29
CA GLY A 190 19.45 -2.93 16.27
C GLY A 190 18.71 -2.32 15.08
N SER A 191 18.91 -1.03 14.78
CA SER A 191 18.23 -0.39 13.65
C SER A 191 18.71 -0.94 12.29
N ALA A 192 20.03 -1.16 12.13
CA ALA A 192 20.58 -1.74 10.92
C ALA A 192 20.14 -3.21 10.72
N LEU A 193 20.18 -4.02 11.78
CA LEU A 193 19.79 -5.42 11.72
C LEU A 193 18.29 -5.56 11.49
N SER A 194 17.45 -4.78 12.17
CA SER A 194 15.99 -4.82 12.01
C SER A 194 15.54 -4.46 10.60
N TYR A 195 16.20 -3.50 9.95
CA TYR A 195 15.96 -3.18 8.53
C TYR A 195 16.26 -4.38 7.61
N ASN A 196 17.41 -5.04 7.81
CA ASN A 196 17.78 -6.22 7.02
C ASN A 196 16.86 -7.42 7.29
N LEU A 197 16.51 -7.66 8.56
CA LEU A 197 15.59 -8.72 8.96
C LEU A 197 14.19 -8.52 8.35
N TYR A 198 13.71 -7.27 8.29
CA TYR A 198 12.44 -6.97 7.63
C TYR A 198 12.45 -7.45 6.17
N TRP A 199 13.50 -7.13 5.42
CA TRP A 199 13.64 -7.59 4.02
C TRP A 199 13.73 -9.11 3.90
N VAL A 200 14.48 -9.77 4.78
CA VAL A 200 14.56 -11.24 4.82
C VAL A 200 13.18 -11.85 5.04
N VAL A 201 12.36 -11.30 5.95
CA VAL A 201 10.99 -11.77 6.20
C VAL A 201 10.10 -11.57 4.98
N ILE A 202 10.17 -10.41 4.32
CA ILE A 202 9.39 -10.13 3.11
C ILE A 202 9.78 -11.08 1.97
N ILE A 203 11.08 -11.26 1.71
CA ILE A 203 11.58 -12.17 0.66
C ILE A 203 11.12 -13.60 0.98
N THR A 204 11.28 -14.06 2.22
CA THR A 204 10.87 -15.41 2.64
C THR A 204 9.37 -15.61 2.46
N SER A 205 8.55 -14.61 2.82
CA SER A 205 7.09 -14.64 2.62
C SER A 205 6.71 -14.78 1.15
N TYR A 206 7.35 -14.00 0.27
CA TYR A 206 7.10 -14.07 -1.17
C TYR A 206 7.57 -15.39 -1.80
N VAL A 207 8.76 -15.87 -1.42
CA VAL A 207 9.26 -17.18 -1.86
C VAL A 207 8.30 -18.27 -1.42
N CYS A 208 7.83 -18.23 -0.17
CA CYS A 208 6.89 -19.21 0.35
C CYS A 208 5.54 -19.16 -0.37
N MET A 209 5.02 -17.97 -0.67
CA MET A 209 3.78 -17.79 -1.42
C MET A 209 3.91 -18.27 -2.87
N SER A 210 5.03 -17.96 -3.53
CA SER A 210 5.32 -18.44 -4.89
C SER A 210 5.49 -19.96 -4.93
N TYR A 211 6.14 -20.53 -3.92
CA TYR A 211 6.31 -21.98 -3.79
C TYR A 211 4.96 -22.69 -3.62
N ASN A 212 4.06 -22.11 -2.81
CA ASN A 212 2.71 -22.64 -2.60
C ASN A 212 1.87 -22.63 -3.88
N GLU A 213 2.00 -21.59 -4.72
CA GLU A 213 1.31 -21.55 -6.02
C GLU A 213 1.83 -22.62 -6.99
N LYS A 214 3.13 -22.94 -6.95
CA LYS A 214 3.74 -23.92 -7.87
C LYS A 214 3.58 -25.37 -7.44
N HIS A 215 3.68 -25.66 -6.14
CA HIS A 215 3.72 -27.04 -5.63
C HIS A 215 2.50 -27.42 -4.78
N GLY A 216 1.60 -26.48 -4.45
CA GLY A 216 0.36 -26.73 -3.70
C GLY A 216 0.54 -27.16 -2.23
N TYR A 217 1.77 -27.26 -1.74
CA TYR A 217 2.10 -27.71 -0.38
C TYR A 217 3.35 -27.00 0.15
N ILE A 218 3.27 -26.46 1.36
CA ILE A 218 4.41 -25.87 2.06
C ILE A 218 4.76 -26.78 3.26
N PRO A 219 5.96 -27.40 3.31
CA PRO A 219 6.29 -28.35 4.37
C PRO A 219 6.23 -27.77 5.79
N VAL A 220 6.43 -26.46 5.96
CA VAL A 220 6.48 -25.80 7.29
C VAL A 220 5.16 -25.10 7.67
N LEU A 221 4.52 -24.39 6.73
CA LEU A 221 3.33 -23.57 7.03
C LEU A 221 2.01 -24.34 6.99
N THR A 222 1.89 -25.38 6.16
CA THR A 222 0.68 -26.21 6.10
C THR A 222 0.39 -26.97 7.41
N PRO A 223 1.37 -27.59 8.10
CA PRO A 223 1.11 -28.23 9.39
C PRO A 223 0.79 -27.23 10.51
N ILE A 224 1.42 -26.04 10.51
CA ILE A 224 1.14 -24.97 11.48
C ILE A 224 -0.26 -24.38 11.25
N ALA A 225 -0.63 -24.07 10.01
CA ALA A 225 -1.96 -23.56 9.66
C ALA A 225 -3.07 -24.58 9.94
N ARG A 226 -2.78 -25.87 9.76
CA ARG A 226 -3.70 -26.98 10.09
C ARG A 226 -3.84 -27.17 11.61
N LYS A 227 -2.77 -26.96 12.39
CA LYS A 227 -2.82 -26.93 13.86
C LYS A 227 -3.54 -25.70 14.41
N LEU A 228 -3.40 -24.54 13.77
CA LEU A 228 -4.00 -23.28 14.23
C LEU A 228 -5.52 -23.15 13.98
N LYS A 229 -6.19 -24.16 13.38
CA LYS A 229 -7.62 -24.12 13.02
C LYS A 229 -8.04 -22.75 12.45
N LEU A 230 -7.28 -22.20 11.49
CA LEU A 230 -7.84 -21.13 10.65
C LEU A 230 -8.92 -21.80 9.79
N GLY A 231 -10.17 -21.69 10.25
CA GLY A 231 -11.33 -22.28 9.60
C GLY A 231 -11.33 -21.90 8.13
N ARG A 232 -11.18 -22.91 7.26
CA ARG A 232 -11.44 -22.78 5.83
C ARG A 232 -12.90 -22.34 5.69
N PHE A 233 -13.12 -21.04 5.49
CA PHE A 233 -14.36 -20.60 4.88
C PHE A 233 -14.47 -21.31 3.54
N LYS A 234 -15.57 -22.03 3.38
CA LYS A 234 -15.98 -22.81 2.23
C LYS A 234 -16.05 -21.90 0.98
N LYS A 235 -14.90 -21.62 0.38
CA LYS A 235 -14.72 -20.72 -0.77
C LYS A 235 -14.09 -21.43 -1.98
N GLY A 236 -14.15 -22.75 -2.01
CA GLY A 236 -13.66 -23.56 -3.14
C GLY A 236 -14.67 -23.58 -4.29
N SER A 237 -15.91 -23.99 -4.01
CA SER A 237 -16.88 -24.32 -5.06
C SER A 237 -17.37 -23.13 -5.91
N GLU A 238 -17.50 -21.92 -5.35
CA GLU A 238 -17.94 -20.74 -6.12
C GLU A 238 -16.79 -20.05 -6.86
N ASP A 239 -15.60 -19.95 -6.25
CA ASP A 239 -14.48 -19.25 -6.89
C ASP A 239 -13.85 -20.08 -8.03
N GLU A 240 -13.94 -21.42 -7.96
CA GLU A 240 -13.51 -22.40 -8.96
C GLU A 240 -14.43 -22.37 -10.19
N HIS A 241 -15.74 -22.43 -9.98
CA HIS A 241 -16.75 -22.32 -11.04
C HIS A 241 -16.72 -20.93 -11.72
N VAL A 242 -16.37 -19.86 -10.99
CA VAL A 242 -16.18 -18.51 -11.56
C VAL A 242 -14.86 -18.38 -12.33
N SER A 243 -13.77 -19.05 -11.92
CA SER A 243 -12.54 -19.09 -12.73
C SER A 243 -12.75 -19.83 -14.04
N GLU A 244 -13.43 -20.97 -14.00
CA GLU A 244 -13.71 -21.80 -15.18
C GLU A 244 -14.51 -21.01 -16.22
N ILE A 245 -15.56 -20.28 -15.80
CA ILE A 245 -16.35 -19.39 -16.68
C ILE A 245 -15.52 -18.20 -17.24
N VAL A 246 -14.53 -17.70 -16.48
CA VAL A 246 -13.65 -16.61 -16.95
C VAL A 246 -12.63 -17.12 -17.96
N GLU A 247 -12.14 -18.34 -17.79
CA GLU A 247 -11.21 -19.02 -18.70
C GLU A 247 -11.92 -19.40 -20.00
N GLU A 248 -13.13 -19.97 -19.91
CA GLU A 248 -13.99 -20.30 -21.06
C GLU A 248 -14.39 -19.04 -21.86
N ARG A 249 -14.71 -17.92 -21.18
CA ARG A 249 -14.98 -16.64 -21.86
C ARG A 249 -13.73 -16.01 -22.49
N LYS A 250 -12.53 -16.29 -21.96
CA LYS A 250 -11.29 -15.93 -22.65
C LYS A 250 -11.22 -16.75 -23.93
N GLU A 251 -11.30 -18.08 -23.87
CA GLU A 251 -11.23 -18.96 -25.04
C GLU A 251 -12.18 -18.59 -26.17
N VAL A 252 -13.43 -18.27 -25.83
CA VAL A 252 -14.44 -17.81 -26.80
C VAL A 252 -14.09 -16.46 -27.45
N ASN A 253 -13.46 -15.52 -26.72
CA ASN A 253 -13.01 -14.25 -27.32
C ASN A 253 -11.78 -14.41 -28.23
N HIS A 254 -11.06 -15.53 -28.16
CA HIS A 254 -9.95 -15.83 -29.07
C HIS A 254 -10.45 -16.45 -30.39
N LEU A 255 -11.64 -17.08 -30.37
CA LEU A 255 -12.21 -17.87 -31.45
C LEU A 255 -13.50 -17.19 -32.01
N ALA A 256 -13.27 -16.18 -32.86
CA ALA A 256 -14.13 -15.70 -33.98
C ALA A 256 -15.30 -14.71 -33.68
N PRO A 257 -15.89 -14.00 -34.70
CA PRO A 257 -15.61 -14.03 -36.15
C PRO A 257 -15.53 -12.67 -36.89
N GLN A 258 -15.15 -12.78 -38.17
CA GLN A 258 -15.10 -11.76 -39.23
C GLN A 258 -16.37 -10.90 -39.33
N ILE A 259 -16.15 -9.59 -39.51
CA ILE A 259 -17.17 -8.58 -39.81
C ILE A 259 -17.67 -8.81 -41.24
N VAL A 260 -18.88 -9.35 -41.40
CA VAL A 260 -19.61 -9.32 -42.67
C VAL A 260 -20.17 -7.92 -42.87
N THR A 261 -19.51 -7.10 -43.70
CA THR A 261 -20.07 -5.84 -44.18
C THR A 261 -21.16 -6.14 -45.21
N ARG A 262 -22.44 -5.97 -44.83
CA ARG A 262 -23.53 -5.86 -45.81
C ARG A 262 -23.49 -4.47 -46.43
N THR A 263 -23.07 -4.38 -47.68
CA THR A 263 -23.25 -3.20 -48.53
C THR A 263 -24.74 -3.02 -48.81
N MET A 264 -25.31 -1.86 -48.44
CA MET A 264 -26.61 -1.43 -48.95
C MET A 264 -26.40 -0.67 -50.26
N SER A 265 -26.60 -1.35 -51.37
CA SER A 265 -26.86 -0.77 -52.68
C SER A 265 -27.82 -1.72 -53.41
N GLU A 266 -28.78 -1.13 -54.13
CA GLU A 266 -29.88 -1.77 -54.89
C GLU A 266 -31.16 -2.13 -54.12
N ALA A 267 -32.05 -1.14 -54.00
CA ALA A 267 -33.46 -1.18 -54.45
C ALA A 267 -34.13 0.17 -54.18
#